data_AF-A0A433UDM9-F1
#
_entry.id   AF-A0A433UDM9-F1
#
_cell.length_a   1.000
_cell.length_b   1.000
_cell.length_c   1.000
_cell.angle_alpha   90.00
_cell.angle_beta   90.00
_cell.angle_gamma   90.00
#
_symmetry.space_group_name_H-M   'P 1'
#
loop_
_entity.id
_entity.type
_entity.pdbx_description
1 polymer ?
#
loop_
_entity_poly.entity_id
_entity_poly.type
_entity_poly.pdbx_seq_one_letter_code
_entity_poly.pdbx_strand_id
1 'polypeptide(L)' 'MLDPDDEGLVKVKNKGRLHQFVLDRAFGLDSTQSEVFQEVSALVRSTLDGFNACIFAYGQTGSGKTYTMED' A
#
# COMPACT_ATOMS: atom_id res chain seq x y z
N MET A 1 -5.13 -20.40 8.88
CA MET A 1 -6.27 -19.67 9.46
C MET A 1 -6.05 -18.22 9.08
N LEU A 2 -7.07 -17.53 8.55
CA LEU A 2 -6.93 -16.12 8.19
C LEU A 2 -7.14 -15.31 9.46
N ASP A 3 -6.08 -14.70 9.98
CA ASP A 3 -6.17 -13.83 11.15
C ASP A 3 -7.01 -12.59 10.77
N PRO A 4 -8.05 -12.26 11.57
CA PRO A 4 -8.92 -11.11 11.27
C PRO A 4 -8.21 -9.76 11.42
N ASP A 5 -7.02 -9.74 12.05
CA ASP A 5 -6.14 -8.58 12.21
C ASP A 5 -5.05 -8.50 11.14
N ASP A 6 -5.13 -9.32 10.08
CA ASP A 6 -4.23 -9.21 8.93
C ASP A 6 -4.49 -7.90 8.18
N GLU A 7 -3.66 -6.89 8.46
CA GLU A 7 -3.70 -5.55 7.86
C GLU A 7 -3.47 -5.56 6.34
N GLY A 8 -3.13 -6.72 5.76
CA GLY A 8 -3.03 -6.95 4.32
C GLY A 8 -4.29 -7.51 3.65
N LEU A 9 -5.31 -7.94 4.42
CA LEU A 9 -6.49 -8.63 3.88
C LEU A 9 -7.60 -7.67 3.46
N VAL A 10 -7.78 -7.50 2.14
CA VAL A 10 -8.83 -6.64 1.56
C VAL A 10 -9.99 -7.47 1.03
N LYS A 11 -11.22 -7.17 1.48
CA LYS A 11 -12.45 -7.84 1.02
C LYS A 11 -13.33 -6.88 0.22
N VAL A 12 -13.53 -7.16 -1.06
CA VAL A 12 -14.32 -6.32 -1.98
C VAL A 12 -15.54 -7.09 -2.50
N LYS A 13 -16.73 -6.50 -2.43
CA LYS A 13 -17.95 -7.09 -3.01
C LYS A 13 -18.22 -6.48 -4.39
N ASN A 14 -18.17 -7.29 -5.46
CA ASN A 14 -18.46 -6.87 -6.82
C ASN A 14 -19.56 -7.76 -7.42
N LYS A 15 -20.68 -7.16 -7.88
CA LYS A 15 -21.83 -7.87 -8.48
C LYS A 15 -22.30 -9.10 -7.67
N GLY A 16 -22.33 -8.97 -6.35
CA GLY A 16 -22.75 -10.04 -5.44
C GLY A 16 -21.69 -11.10 -5.12
N ARG A 17 -20.52 -11.06 -5.78
CA ARG A 17 -19.38 -11.92 -5.46
C ARG A 17 -18.42 -11.22 -4.50
N LEU A 18 -17.97 -11.95 -3.48
CA LEU A 18 -16.93 -11.49 -2.57
C LEU A 18 -15.57 -11.86 -3.16
N HIS A 19 -14.71 -10.86 -3.33
CA HIS A 19 -13.32 -10.99 -3.72
C HIS A 19 -12.43 -10.69 -2.52
N GLN A 20 -11.38 -11.48 -2.35
CA GLN A 20 -10.39 -11.30 -1.29
C GLN A 20 -9.02 -11.11 -1.94
N PHE A 21 -8.27 -10.14 -1.45
CA PHE A 21 -6.91 -9.84 -1.87
C PHE A 21 -6.02 -9.86 -0.64
N VAL A 22 -4.84 -10.46 -0.77
CA VAL A 22 -3.82 -10.47 0.27
C VAL A 22 -2.67 -9.63 -0.26
N LEU A 23 -2.32 -8.59 0.49
CA LEU A 23 -1.25 -7.65 0.21
C LEU A 23 -0.30 -7.65 1.41
N ASP A 24 0.91 -7.11 1.24
CA ASP A 24 1.82 -6.91 2.38
C ASP A 24 1.23 -5.91 3.39
N ARG A 25 0.55 -4.87 2.88
CA ARG A 25 -0.20 -3.90 3.68
C ARG A 25 -1.34 -3.28 2.87
N ALA A 26 -2.46 -2.99 3.51
CA ALA A 26 -3.55 -2.19 2.95
C ALA A 26 -3.81 -0.96 3.83
N PHE A 27 -3.82 0.22 3.20
CA PHE A 27 -4.08 1.49 3.89
C PHE A 27 -5.55 1.90 3.75
N GLY A 28 -6.12 2.38 4.85
CA GLY A 28 -7.47 2.92 4.91
C GLY A 28 -7.56 4.33 4.33
N LEU A 29 -8.78 4.87 4.25
CA LEU A 29 -9.00 6.26 3.80
C LEU A 29 -8.53 7.30 4.83
N ASP A 30 -8.36 6.87 6.07
CA ASP A 30 -7.89 7.62 7.22
C ASP A 30 -6.35 7.57 7.38
N SER A 31 -5.67 6.73 6.61
CA SER A 31 -4.22 6.64 6.63
C SER A 31 -3.57 7.93 6.13
N THR A 32 -2.51 8.32 6.81
CA THR A 32 -1.74 9.53 6.53
C THR A 32 -0.54 9.24 5.63
N GLN A 33 -0.04 10.28 4.95
CA GLN A 33 1.20 10.19 4.18
C GLN A 33 2.40 9.72 5.02
N SER A 34 2.45 10.10 6.30
CA SER A 34 3.52 9.65 7.20
C SER A 34 3.45 8.15 7.48
N GLU A 35 2.26 7.59 7.64
CA GLU A 35 2.08 6.15 7.87
C GLU A 35 2.46 5.36 6.62
N VAL A 36 2.07 5.83 5.43
CA VAL A 36 2.46 5.21 4.16
C VAL A 36 3.99 5.27 3.98
N PHE A 37 4.62 6.40 4.28
CA PHE A 37 6.07 6.55 4.19
C PHE A 37 6.81 5.64 5.17
N GLN A 38 6.29 5.42 6.38
CA GLN A 38 6.93 4.55 7.37
C GLN A 38 7.08 3.11 6.86
N GLU A 39 6.08 2.57 6.17
CA GLU A 39 6.15 1.23 5.57
C GLU A 39 7.19 1.16 4.44
N VAL A 40 7.35 2.23 3.67
CA VAL A 40 8.32 2.30 2.56
C VAL A 40 9.73 2.68 3.04
N SER A 41 9.86 3.21 4.25
CA SER A 41 11.12 3.76 4.79
C SER A 41 12.26 2.73 4.84
N ALA A 42 11.94 1.44 4.99
CA ALA A 42 12.93 0.37 4.95
C ALA A 42 13.65 0.29 3.59
N LEU A 43 12.94 0.52 2.48
CA LEU A 43 13.53 0.55 1.14
C LEU A 43 14.45 1.76 0.96
N VAL A 44 14.08 2.90 1.53
CA VAL A 44 14.92 4.12 1.52
C VAL A 44 16.23 3.86 2.27
N ARG A 45 16.17 3.22 3.45
CA ARG A 45 17.37 2.85 4.23
C ARG A 45 18.28 1.90 3.46
N SER A 46 17.73 0.85 2.86
CA SER A 46 18.51 -0.06 2.00
C SER A 46 19.19 0.68 0.84
N THR A 47 18.55 1.73 0.33
CA THR A 47 19.14 2.55 -0.74
C THR A 47 20.35 3.36 -0.25
N LEU A 48 20.30 3.87 0.98
CA LEU A 48 21.44 4.54 1.62
C LEU A 48 22.61 3.57 1.87
N ASP A 49 22.31 2.29 2.13
CA ASP A 49 23.31 1.24 2.30
C ASP A 49 23.91 0.73 0.98
N GLY A 50 23.53 1.32 -0.16
CA GLY A 50 24.11 1.04 -1.48
C GLY A 50 23.33 0.02 -2.32
N PHE A 51 22.12 -0.36 -1.92
CA PHE A 51 21.23 -1.18 -2.75
C PHE A 51 20.39 -0.31 -3.69
N ASN A 52 20.02 -0.83 -4.86
CA ASN A 52 19.07 -0.14 -5.73
C ASN A 52 17.64 -0.51 -5.33
N ALA A 53 16.79 0.49 -5.09
CA ALA A 53 15.36 0.32 -4.89
C ALA A 53 14.56 1.08 -5.95
N CYS A 54 13.36 0.60 -6.25
CA CYS A 54 12.45 1.28 -7.16
C CYS A 54 11.02 1.22 -6.61
N ILE A 55 10.34 2.37 -6.58
CA ILE A 55 8.98 2.51 -6.07
C ILE A 55 8.10 2.97 -7.24
N PHE A 56 6.96 2.28 -7.41
CA PHE A 56 5.98 2.61 -8.44
C PHE A 56 4.62 2.86 -7.81
N ALA A 57 3.97 3.94 -8.22
CA ALA A 57 2.56 4.18 -7.93
C ALA A 57 1.72 3.74 -9.14
N TYR A 58 0.77 2.81 -8.93
CA TYR A 58 -0.10 2.27 -9.97
C TYR A 58 -1.58 2.45 -9.63
N GLY A 59 -2.39 2.79 -10.63
CA GLY A 59 -3.83 3.01 -10.47
C GLY A 59 -4.41 3.91 -11.55
N GLN A 60 -5.74 3.97 -11.63
CA GLN A 60 -6.44 4.82 -12.61
C GLN A 60 -6.20 6.32 -12.39
N THR A 61 -6.50 7.16 -13.39
CA THR A 61 -6.47 8.62 -13.20
C THR A 61 -7.41 9.04 -12.07
N GLY A 62 -6.93 9.92 -11.19
CA GLY A 62 -7.65 10.35 -9.98
C GLY A 62 -7.49 9.44 -8.77
N SER A 63 -6.74 8.33 -8.85
CA SER A 63 -6.56 7.39 -7.73
C SER A 63 -5.48 7.81 -6.71
N GLY A 64 -4.97 9.04 -6.77
CA GLY A 64 -3.99 9.54 -5.78
C GLY A 64 -2.51 9.24 -6.06
N LYS A 65 -2.12 8.67 -7.21
CA LYS A 65 -0.69 8.35 -7.51
C LYS A 65 0.28 9.52 -7.30
N THR A 66 -0.07 10.72 -7.80
CA THR A 66 0.74 11.93 -7.64
C THR A 66 0.81 12.33 -6.18
N TYR A 67 -0.33 12.36 -5.49
CA TYR A 67 -0.40 12.65 -4.05
C TYR A 67 0.48 11.70 -3.23
N THR A 68 0.44 10.40 -3.51
CA THR A 68 1.27 9.40 -2.80
C THR A 68 2.78 9.58 -3.02
N MET A 69 3.21 10.17 -4.15
CA MET A 69 4.62 10.28 -4.51
C MET A 69 5.22 11.67 -4.28
N GLU A 70 4.40 12.73 -4.36
CA GLU A 70 4.87 14.12 -4.41
C GLU A 70 4.40 14.98 -3.23
N ASP A 71 3.28 14.66 -2.57
CA ASP A 71 2.69 15.43 -1.45
C ASP A 71 2.90 14.75 -0.09
#